data_AF-A0A151RJV5-F1
#
_entry.id   AF-A0A151RJV5-F1
#
_cell.length_a   1.000
_cell.length_b   1.000
_cell.length_c   1.000
_cell.angle_alpha   90.00
_cell.angle_beta   90.00
_cell.angle_gamma   90.00
#
_symmetry.space_group_name_H-M   'P 1'
#
loop_
_entity.id
_entity.type
_entity.pdbx_description
1 polymer ?
#
loop_
_entity_poly.entity_id
_entity_poly.type
_entity_poly.pdbx_seq_one_letter_code
_entity_poly.pdbx_strand_id
1 'polypeptide(L)'
;RLQILSFYMEGPTLNWFQWMERNNMLRSWKEFLQSLETCFALSCFQNVKGRLCKLSQIGSMLQHLNEFEGLANRIINVPPSFLLECFISGLR
;
A
#
# COMPACT_ATOMS: atom_id res chain seq x y z
N ARG A 1 8.46 -7.61 23.98
CA ARG A 1 8.70 -7.27 22.55
C ARG A 1 7.95 -6.01 22.13
N LEU A 2 6.63 -5.95 22.25
CA LEU A 2 5.84 -4.73 21.95
C LEU A 2 6.22 -3.52 22.81
N GLN A 3 6.43 -3.72 24.11
CA GLN A 3 6.88 -2.67 25.03
C GLN A 3 8.26 -2.08 24.71
N ILE A 4 9.12 -2.80 23.98
CA ILE A 4 10.43 -2.27 23.59
C ILE A 4 10.25 -1.35 22.36
N LEU A 5 9.27 -1.63 21.50
CA LEU A 5 9.02 -0.87 20.28
C LEU A 5 8.33 0.46 20.53
N SER A 6 7.55 0.58 21.60
CA SER A 6 6.96 1.86 21.98
C SER A 6 8.02 2.93 22.26
N PHE A 7 9.23 2.55 22.71
CA PHE A 7 10.35 3.48 22.89
C PHE A 7 10.91 4.03 21.57
N TYR A 8 10.62 3.40 20.44
CA TYR A 8 11.04 3.85 19.11
C TYR A 8 9.91 4.58 18.36
N MET A 9 8.74 4.75 18.99
CA MET A 9 7.61 5.46 18.41
C MET A 9 7.51 6.84 19.05
N GLU A 10 7.31 7.85 18.22
CA GLU A 10 7.20 9.24 18.67
C GLU A 10 5.96 9.91 18.07
N GLY A 11 5.47 10.95 18.75
CA GLY A 11 4.39 11.79 18.27
C GLY A 11 3.10 11.01 17.88
N PRO A 12 2.51 11.26 16.70
CA PRO A 12 1.27 10.63 16.28
C PRO A 12 1.30 9.09 16.24
N THR A 13 2.46 8.49 15.93
CA THR A 13 2.62 7.02 15.89
C THR A 13 2.53 6.42 17.28
N LEU A 14 3.09 7.09 18.30
CA LEU A 14 3.00 6.64 19.69
C LEU A 14 1.55 6.73 20.21
N ASN A 15 0.83 7.81 19.88
CA ASN A 15 -0.58 7.97 20.25
C ASN A 15 -1.45 6.84 19.67
N TRP A 16 -1.20 6.47 18.40
CA TRP A 16 -1.86 5.32 17.76
C TRP A 16 -1.57 4.02 18.51
N PHE A 17 -0.30 3.75 18.82
CA PHE A 17 0.10 2.53 19.53
C PHE A 17 -0.59 2.40 20.89
N GLN A 18 -0.59 3.48 21.68
CA GLN A 18 -1.24 3.52 22.99
C GLN A 18 -2.76 3.32 22.90
N TRP A 19 -3.40 3.88 21.87
CA TRP A 19 -4.82 3.65 21.62
C TRP A 19 -5.12 2.20 21.27
N MET A 20 -4.32 1.58 20.39
CA MET A 20 -4.46 0.17 20.02
C MET A 20 -4.25 -0.78 21.22
N GLU A 21 -3.26 -0.48 22.07
CA GLU A 21 -3.00 -1.22 23.30
C GLU A 21 -4.17 -1.10 24.29
N ARG A 22 -4.68 0.12 24.51
CA ARG A 22 -5.83 0.38 25.40
C ARG A 22 -7.11 -0.35 24.97
N ASN A 23 -7.30 -0.55 23.67
CA ASN A 23 -8.46 -1.27 23.12
C ASN A 23 -8.24 -2.79 22.99
N ASN A 24 -7.14 -3.33 23.56
CA ASN A 24 -6.79 -4.75 23.45
C ASN A 24 -6.72 -5.26 22.00
N MET A 25 -6.27 -4.41 21.07
CA MET A 25 -6.17 -4.74 19.64
C MET A 25 -4.77 -5.24 19.22
N LEU A 26 -3.81 -5.27 20.14
CA LEU A 26 -2.45 -5.76 19.92
C LEU A 26 -2.18 -7.00 20.79
N ARG A 27 -2.92 -8.09 20.58
CA ARG A 27 -2.85 -9.29 21.46
C ARG A 27 -1.69 -10.20 21.08
N SER A 28 -1.17 -10.05 19.87
CA SER A 28 0.00 -10.80 19.41
C SER A 28 0.93 -9.93 18.57
N TRP A 29 2.18 -10.39 18.46
CA TRP A 29 3.16 -9.78 17.56
C TRP A 29 2.67 -9.72 16.10
N LYS A 30 1.93 -10.75 15.67
CA LYS A 30 1.36 -10.85 14.32
C LYS A 30 0.28 -9.79 14.08
N GLU A 31 -0.65 -9.62 15.03
CA GLU A 31 -1.70 -8.59 14.96
C GLU A 31 -1.13 -7.18 14.97
N PHE A 32 -0.06 -6.96 15.73
CA PHE A 32 0.66 -5.70 15.71
C PHE A 32 1.29 -5.41 14.36
N LEU A 33 2.02 -6.36 13.77
CA LEU A 33 2.60 -6.18 12.43
C LEU A 33 1.53 -5.91 11.37
N GLN A 34 0.42 -6.65 11.38
CA GLN A 34 -0.69 -6.42 10.47
C GLN A 34 -1.32 -5.03 10.63
N SER A 35 -1.48 -4.57 11.87
CA SER A 35 -2.03 -3.24 12.16
C SER A 35 -1.06 -2.12 11.78
N LEU A 36 0.24 -2.35 11.95
CA LEU A 36 1.30 -1.44 11.55
C LEU A 36 1.41 -1.34 10.03
N GLU A 37 1.31 -2.47 9.32
CA GLU A 37 1.15 -2.49 7.86
C GLU A 37 -0.13 -1.76 7.43
N THR A 38 -1.24 -1.91 8.15
CA THR A 38 -2.47 -1.21 7.81
C THR A 38 -2.31 0.31 7.98
N CYS A 39 -1.77 0.78 9.10
CA CYS A 39 -1.69 2.22 9.37
C CYS A 39 -0.52 2.92 8.66
N PHE A 40 0.55 2.18 8.31
CA PHE A 40 1.80 2.76 7.81
C PHE A 40 2.34 2.11 6.53
N ALA A 41 1.77 1.00 6.03
CA ALA A 41 2.15 0.53 4.70
C ALA A 41 1.55 1.45 3.64
N LEU A 42 2.41 2.31 3.12
CA LEU A 42 2.19 3.07 1.88
C LEU A 42 1.71 2.19 0.71
N SER A 43 2.01 0.89 0.74
CA SER A 43 1.70 -0.09 -0.31
C SER A 43 0.32 -0.75 -0.21
N CYS A 44 -0.29 -0.83 0.97
CA CYS A 44 -1.60 -1.49 1.15
C CYS A 44 -2.78 -0.53 0.95
N PHE A 45 -2.58 0.78 1.24
CA PHE A 45 -3.63 1.80 1.17
C PHE A 45 -3.63 2.64 -0.11
N GLN A 46 -2.55 2.66 -0.88
CA GLN A 46 -2.70 3.01 -2.29
C GLN A 46 -3.35 1.79 -2.91
N ASN A 47 -4.61 1.89 -3.33
CA ASN A 47 -5.25 0.88 -4.15
C ASN A 47 -4.52 0.87 -5.52
N VAL A 48 -3.27 0.39 -5.56
CA VAL A 48 -2.37 0.48 -6.71
C VAL A 48 -2.97 -0.30 -7.86
N LYS A 49 -3.61 -1.44 -7.57
CA LYS A 49 -4.41 -2.20 -8.55
C LYS A 49 -5.53 -1.34 -9.13
N GLY A 50 -6.34 -0.70 -8.28
CA GLY A 50 -7.42 0.19 -8.72
C GLY A 50 -6.93 1.45 -9.44
N ARG A 51 -5.74 1.96 -9.12
CA ARG A 51 -5.09 3.06 -9.84
C ARG A 51 -4.56 2.60 -11.19
N LEU A 52 -4.00 1.39 -11.27
CA LEU A 52 -3.53 0.76 -12.50
C LEU A 52 -4.71 0.54 -13.46
N CYS A 53 -5.85 -0.01 -12.97
CA CYS A 53 -7.06 -0.21 -13.78
C CYS A 53 -7.73 1.09 -14.23
N LYS A 54 -7.48 2.21 -13.54
CA LYS A 54 -8.06 3.52 -13.87
C LYS A 54 -7.08 4.44 -14.58
N LEU A 55 -5.84 3.97 -14.82
CA LEU A 55 -4.82 4.75 -15.50
C LEU A 55 -5.25 4.93 -16.96
N SER A 56 -5.37 6.16 -17.41
CA SER A 56 -5.73 6.48 -18.80
C SER A 56 -4.65 7.31 -19.47
N GLN A 57 -4.49 7.13 -20.77
CA GLN A 57 -3.54 7.88 -21.57
C GLN A 57 -4.06 9.31 -21.78
N ILE A 58 -3.40 10.26 -21.11
CA ILE A 58 -3.70 11.70 -21.23
C ILE A 58 -2.78 12.38 -22.27
N GLY A 59 -1.55 11.89 -22.42
CA GLY A 59 -0.53 12.45 -23.30
C GLY A 59 0.11 11.42 -24.24
N SER A 60 1.43 11.47 -24.36
CA SER A 60 2.17 10.54 -25.21
C SER A 60 2.11 9.09 -24.67
N MET A 61 2.27 8.13 -25.56
CA MET A 61 2.38 6.71 -25.20
C MET A 61 3.54 6.45 -24.22
N LEU A 62 4.66 7.17 -24.38
CA LEU A 62 5.82 7.05 -23.49
C LEU A 62 5.51 7.53 -22.06
N GLN A 63 4.75 8.61 -21.91
CA GLN A 63 4.31 9.08 -20.60
C GLN A 63 3.39 8.07 -19.91
N HIS A 64 2.42 7.52 -20.65
CA HIS A 64 1.54 6.49 -20.14
C HIS A 64 2.31 5.23 -19.72
N LEU A 65 3.29 4.78 -20.52
CA LEU A 65 4.14 3.65 -20.21
C LEU A 65 4.94 3.87 -18.91
N ASN A 66 5.60 5.02 -18.77
CA ASN A 66 6.37 5.35 -17.56
C ASN A 66 5.49 5.36 -16.29
N GLU A 67 4.29 5.92 -16.37
CA GLU A 67 3.34 5.93 -15.26
C GLU A 67 2.83 4.52 -14.93
N PHE A 68 2.55 3.72 -15.95
CA PHE A 68 2.12 2.33 -15.81
C PHE A 68 3.20 1.49 -15.12
N GLU A 69 4.45 1.55 -15.57
CA GLU A 69 5.58 0.83 -14.97
C GLU A 69 5.83 1.26 -13.52
N GLY A 70 5.73 2.56 -13.23
CA GLY A 70 5.86 3.09 -11.87
C GLY A 70 4.82 2.54 -10.89
N LEU A 71 3.61 2.24 -11.37
CA LEU A 71 2.55 1.60 -10.58
C LEU A 71 2.71 0.07 -10.56
N ALA A 72 3.01 -0.56 -11.69
CA ALA A 72 3.15 -2.01 -11.81
C ALA A 72 4.27 -2.57 -10.91
N ASN A 73 5.39 -1.86 -10.80
CA ASN A 73 6.52 -2.23 -9.93
C ASN A 73 6.19 -2.24 -8.43
N ARG A 74 5.06 -1.65 -8.02
CA ARG A 74 4.60 -1.62 -6.63
C ARG A 74 3.61 -2.74 -6.31
N ILE A 75 3.25 -3.56 -7.30
CA ILE A 75 2.30 -4.66 -7.15
C ILE A 75 3.06 -5.99 -7.22
N ILE A 76 2.77 -6.87 -6.27
CA ILE A 76 3.27 -8.25 -6.25
C ILE A 76 2.12 -9.24 -6.44
N ASN A 77 2.43 -10.44 -6.95
CA ASN A 77 1.48 -11.55 -7.11
C ASN A 77 0.25 -11.20 -7.97
N VAL A 78 0.47 -10.65 -9.16
CA VAL A 78 -0.59 -10.37 -10.13
C VAL A 78 -0.29 -11.11 -11.44
N PRO A 79 -1.30 -11.73 -12.08
CA PRO A 79 -1.11 -12.39 -13.37
C PRO A 79 -0.61 -11.41 -14.43
N PRO A 80 0.34 -11.80 -15.30
CA PRO A 80 0.78 -10.96 -16.42
C PRO A 80 -0.38 -10.52 -17.33
N SER A 81 -1.40 -11.36 -17.51
CA SER A 81 -2.61 -11.06 -18.27
C SER A 81 -3.38 -9.86 -17.72
N PHE A 82 -3.49 -9.74 -16.39
CA PHE A 82 -4.17 -8.61 -15.76
C PHE A 82 -3.45 -7.29 -16.02
N LEU A 83 -2.11 -7.29 -15.98
CA LEU A 83 -1.31 -6.10 -16.29
C LEU A 83 -1.54 -5.66 -17.74
N LEU A 84 -1.54 -6.62 -18.67
CA LEU A 84 -1.81 -6.37 -20.08
C LEU A 84 -3.22 -5.79 -20.31
N GLU A 85 -4.24 -6.38 -19.68
CA GLU A 85 -5.61 -5.88 -19.76
C GLU A 85 -5.74 -4.45 -19.22
N CYS A 86 -5.12 -4.15 -18.09
CA CYS A 86 -5.10 -2.80 -17.53
C CYS A 86 -4.41 -1.81 -18.47
N PHE A 87 -3.24 -2.18 -19.01
CA PHE A 87 -2.51 -1.33 -19.94
C PHE A 87 -3.34 -0.99 -21.18
N ILE A 88 -3.90 -2.02 -21.84
CA ILE A 88 -4.73 -1.84 -23.04
C ILE A 88 -5.99 -1.02 -22.72
N SER A 89 -6.64 -1.27 -21.59
CA SER A 89 -7.86 -0.54 -21.18
C SER A 89 -7.63 0.95 -20.95
N GLY A 90 -6.39 1.35 -20.67
CA GLY A 90 -5.98 2.74 -20.46
C GLY A 90 -5.60 3.49 -21.72
N LEU A 91 -5.42 2.81 -22.86
CA LEU A 91 -5.02 3.43 -24.13
C LEU A 91 -6.17 4.24 -24.73
N ARG A 92 -5.82 5.30 -25.47
CA ARG A 92 -6.77 6.21 -26.12
C ARG A 92 -6.62 6.20 -27.64
#